data_AF-A0A9E5YMU6-F1
#
_entry.id   AF-A0A9E5YMU6-F1
#
_cell.length_a   1.000
_cell.length_b   1.000
_cell.length_c   1.000
_cell.angle_alpha   90.00
_cell.angle_beta   90.00
_cell.angle_gamma   90.00
#
_symmetry.space_group_name_H-M   'P 1'
#
loop_
_entity.id
_entity.type
_entity.pdbx_description
1 polymer ?
#
loop_
_entity_poly.entity_id
_entity_poly.type
_entity_poly.pdbx_seq_one_letter_code
_entity_poly.pdbx_strand_id
1 'polypeptide(L)' 'CNTVGAHLAKVSLNSTDPVMITNGKYRMFTPREVARIQSFPDSFDLIGSRTTNYRALGNAVAPVMMWHLTKEIISALK' A
#
# COMPACT_ATOMS: atom_id res chain seq x y z
N CYS A 1 -0.58 -15.16 -2.47
CA CYS A 1 -0.23 -14.14 -1.46
C CYS A 1 -0.69 -12.81 -2.02
N ASN A 2 -1.65 -12.14 -1.36
CA ASN A 2 -2.27 -10.91 -1.86
C ASN A 2 -1.57 -9.71 -1.22
N THR A 3 -0.42 -9.32 -1.78
CA THR A 3 0.38 -8.21 -1.28
C THR A 3 0.23 -7.02 -2.22
N VAL A 4 0.10 -5.81 -1.66
CA VAL A 4 0.23 -4.59 -2.43
C VAL A 4 1.71 -4.40 -2.78
N GLY A 5 2.12 -4.87 -3.96
CA GLY A 5 3.47 -4.68 -4.48
C GLY A 5 3.58 -3.50 -5.43
N ALA A 6 4.79 -2.95 -5.60
CA ALA A 6 5.06 -1.88 -6.56
C ALA A 6 4.73 -2.24 -8.02
N HIS A 7 4.60 -3.53 -8.33
CA HIS A 7 4.15 -4.03 -9.63
C HIS A 7 2.74 -3.53 -10.01
N LEU A 8 1.90 -3.16 -9.03
CA LEU A 8 0.58 -2.55 -9.24
C LEU A 8 0.61 -1.26 -10.07
N ALA A 9 1.79 -0.66 -10.28
CA ALA A 9 1.98 0.45 -11.21
C ALA A 9 1.79 0.05 -12.69
N LYS A 10 1.84 -1.24 -13.04
CA LYS A 10 1.63 -1.70 -14.42
C LYS A 10 0.14 -1.82 -14.75
N VAL A 11 -0.18 -1.64 -16.03
CA VAL A 11 -1.54 -1.67 -16.58
C VAL A 11 -2.12 -3.09 -16.65
N SER A 12 -1.27 -4.13 -16.62
CA SER A 12 -1.71 -5.53 -16.60
C SER A 12 -1.86 -6.05 -15.18
N LEU A 13 -3.05 -6.54 -14.85
CA LEU A 13 -3.32 -7.28 -13.63
C LEU A 13 -2.73 -8.69 -13.72
N ASN A 14 -2.00 -9.08 -12.68
CA ASN A 14 -1.54 -10.45 -12.50
C ASN A 14 -2.44 -11.20 -11.49
N SER A 15 -2.37 -12.53 -11.49
CA SER A 15 -3.26 -13.36 -10.63
C SER A 15 -3.09 -13.12 -9.12
N THR A 16 -2.00 -12.46 -8.70
CA THR A 16 -1.69 -12.14 -7.30
C THR A 16 -2.05 -10.70 -6.90
N ASP A 17 -2.45 -9.86 -7.86
CA ASP A 17 -2.70 -8.45 -7.59
C ASP A 17 -4.03 -8.29 -6.83
N PRO A 18 -4.06 -7.49 -5.76
CA PRO A 18 -5.29 -7.24 -5.02
C PRO A 18 -6.30 -6.51 -5.91
N VAL A 19 -7.48 -7.12 -6.05
CA VAL A 19 -8.62 -6.58 -6.80
C VAL A 19 -9.82 -6.39 -5.88
N MET A 20 -10.58 -5.33 -6.13
CA MET A 20 -11.86 -5.10 -5.50
C MET A 20 -12.97 -5.61 -6.41
N ILE A 21 -13.91 -6.39 -5.86
CA ILE A 21 -15.12 -6.82 -6.56
C ILE A 21 -16.20 -5.77 -6.31
N THR A 22 -16.78 -5.22 -7.38
CA THR A 22 -17.92 -4.31 -7.29
C THR A 22 -18.96 -4.73 -8.32
N ASN A 23 -20.17 -5.07 -7.85
CA ASN A 23 -21.29 -5.52 -8.69
C ASN A 23 -20.90 -6.65 -9.67
N GLY A 24 -20.12 -7.64 -9.19
CA GLY A 24 -19.67 -8.78 -9.99
C GLY A 24 -18.52 -8.49 -10.98
N LYS A 25 -17.98 -7.25 -11.01
CA LYS A 25 -16.82 -6.87 -11.83
C LYS A 25 -15.60 -6.62 -10.96
N TYR A 26 -14.43 -7.05 -11.45
CA TYR A 26 -13.15 -6.81 -10.80
C TYR A 26 -12.59 -5.45 -11.22
N ARG A 27 -12.12 -4.67 -10.24
CA ARG A 27 -11.37 -3.44 -10.47
C ARG A 27 -10.10 -3.39 -9.63
N MET A 28 -9.12 -2.62 -10.10
CA MET A 28 -7.95 -2.27 -9.28
C MET A 28 -8.34 -1.32 -8.14
N PHE A 29 -7.64 -1.43 -7.02
CA PHE A 29 -7.69 -0.43 -5.96
C PHE A 29 -7.08 0.89 -6.44
N THR A 30 -7.63 2.01 -6.01
CA THR A 30 -7.07 3.35 -6.22
C THR A 30 -5.82 3.56 -5.36
N PRO A 31 -4.92 4.50 -5.68
CA PRO A 31 -3.75 4.77 -4.83
C PRO A 31 -4.13 5.11 -3.39
N ARG A 32 -5.27 5.76 -3.19
CA ARG A 32 -5.78 6.09 -1.85
C ARG A 32 -6.23 4.85 -1.07
N GLU A 33 -6.95 3.93 -1.72
CA GLU A 33 -7.35 2.66 -1.10
C GLU A 33 -6.12 1.81 -0.75
N VAL A 34 -5.12 1.78 -1.63
CA VAL A 34 -3.85 1.12 -1.38
C VAL A 34 -3.12 1.74 -0.18
N ALA A 35 -3.08 3.07 -0.08
CA ALA A 35 -2.49 3.76 1.07
C ALA A 35 -3.17 3.37 2.39
N ARG A 36 -4.50 3.29 2.40
CA ARG A 36 -5.28 2.83 3.56
C ARG A 36 -4.97 1.37 3.94
N ILE A 37 -4.88 0.48 2.95
CA ILE A 37 -4.47 -0.92 3.19
C ILE A 37 -3.07 -0.97 3.84
N GLN A 38 -2.16 -0.10 3.40
CA GLN A 38 -0.83 0.06 3.98
C GLN A 38 -0.81 0.88 5.29
N SER A 39 -1.97 1.14 5.90
CA SER A 39 -2.10 1.88 7.16
C SER A 39 -1.58 3.34 7.14
N PHE A 40 -1.56 3.97 5.97
CA PHE A 40 -1.31 5.41 5.87
C PHE A 40 -2.56 6.20 6.31
N PRO A 41 -2.39 7.33 7.01
CA PRO A 41 -3.51 8.20 7.37
C PRO A 41 -4.14 8.83 6.13
N ASP A 42 -5.44 9.14 6.21
CA ASP A 42 -6.18 9.77 5.11
C ASP A 42 -5.66 11.17 4.77
N SER A 43 -5.04 11.85 5.73
CA SER A 43 -4.37 13.14 5.56
C SER A 43 -3.01 13.05 4.86
N PHE A 44 -2.54 11.85 4.48
CA PHE A 44 -1.28 11.71 3.77
C PHE A 44 -1.41 12.16 2.31
N ASP A 45 -0.61 13.15 1.90
CA ASP A 45 -0.63 13.67 0.54
C ASP A 45 0.05 12.71 -0.45
N LEU A 46 -0.70 12.28 -1.46
CA LEU A 46 -0.19 11.46 -2.56
C LEU A 46 0.18 12.36 -3.74
N ILE A 47 1.44 12.74 -3.83
CA ILE A 47 1.94 13.70 -4.83
C ILE A 47 2.42 12.97 -6.08
N GLY A 48 2.02 13.46 -7.26
CA GLY A 48 2.48 12.95 -8.55
C GLY A 48 1.49 12.02 -9.24
N SER A 49 1.97 11.25 -10.21
CA SER A 49 1.12 10.39 -11.04
C SER A 49 0.59 9.17 -10.27
N ARG A 50 -0.52 8.59 -10.74
CA ARG A 50 -1.06 7.34 -10.17
C ARG A 50 -0.02 6.22 -10.16
N THR A 51 0.72 6.07 -11.26
CA THR A 51 1.75 5.04 -11.45
C THR A 51 2.89 5.18 -10.44
N THR A 52 3.39 6.39 -10.23
CA THR A 52 4.44 6.67 -9.23
C THR A 52 3.93 6.42 -7.82
N ASN A 53 2.67 6.78 -7.52
CA ASN A 53 2.06 6.53 -6.22
C ASN A 53 1.90 5.03 -5.93
N TYR A 54 1.45 4.22 -6.90
CA TYR A 54 1.38 2.77 -6.73
C TYR A 54 2.75 2.15 -6.48
N ARG A 55 3.79 2.62 -7.20
CA ARG A 55 5.17 2.15 -6.99
C ARG A 55 5.70 2.54 -5.60
N ALA A 56 5.45 3.78 -5.17
CA ALA A 56 5.87 4.27 -3.86
C ALA A 56 5.16 3.51 -2.73
N LEU A 57 3.84 3.41 -2.79
CA LEU A 57 3.03 2.72 -1.77
C LEU A 57 3.27 1.21 -1.73
N GLY A 58 3.55 0.58 -2.89
CA GLY A 58 3.84 -0.85 -2.96
C GLY A 58 5.27 -1.23 -2.52
N ASN A 59 6.19 -0.27 -2.46
CA ASN A 59 7.53 -0.45 -1.88
C ASN A 59 7.63 0.06 -0.44
N ALA A 60 6.66 0.85 0.01
CA ALA A 60 6.67 1.42 1.35
C ALA A 60 6.42 0.36 2.42
N VAL A 61 7.02 0.58 3.59
CA VAL A 61 6.71 -0.15 4.81
C VAL A 61 5.49 0.48 5.47
N ALA A 62 4.52 -0.34 5.90
CA ALA A 62 3.33 0.14 6.60
C ALA A 62 3.70 0.94 7.87
N PRO A 63 3.20 2.18 8.05
CA PRO A 63 3.58 3.03 9.19
C PRO A 63 3.30 2.41 10.56
N VAL A 64 2.20 1.67 10.69
CA VAL A 64 1.84 0.98 11.95
C VAL A 64 2.88 -0.08 12.32
N MET A 65 3.38 -0.85 11.35
CA MET A 65 4.42 -1.84 11.60
C MET A 65 5.71 -1.14 12.07
N MET A 66 6.11 -0.06 11.40
CA MET A 66 7.30 0.70 11.77
C MET A 66 7.19 1.29 13.17
N TRP A 67 5.99 1.73 13.59
CA TRP A 67 5.76 2.21 14.95
C TRP A 67 6.03 1.13 16.00
N HIS A 68 5.48 -0.07 15.82
CA HIS A 68 5.73 -1.18 16.75
C HIS A 68 7.22 -1.57 16.79
N LEU A 69 7.86 -1.69 15.62
CA LEU A 69 9.29 -2.01 15.54
C LEU A 69 10.15 -0.97 16.28
N THR A 70 9.86 0.32 16.07
CA THR A 70 10.62 1.40 16.69
C THR A 70 10.46 1.41 18.22
N LYS A 71 9.27 1.09 18.75
CA LYS A 71 9.04 0.96 20.19
C LYS A 71 9.92 -0.12 20.81
N GLU A 72 9.99 -1.29 20.18
CA GLU A 72 10.82 -2.40 20.66
C GLU A 72 12.31 -2.05 20.59
N ILE A 73 12.76 -1.42 19.49
CA ILE A 73 14.15 -0.96 19.36
C ILE A 73 14.50 0.05 20.46
N ILE A 74 13.64 1.03 20.73
CA ILE A 74 13.85 2.01 21.81
C ILE A 74 13.89 1.31 23.17
N SER A 75 13.08 0.28 23.39
CA SER A 75 13.11 -0.49 24.63
C SER A 75 14.39 -1.31 24.78
N ALA A 76 14.95 -1.83 23.69
CA ALA A 76 16.16 -2.64 23.69
C ALA A 76 17.46 -1.80 23.79
N LEU A 77 17.40 -0.53 23.37
CA LEU A 77 18.52 0.42 23.46
C LEU A 77 18.58 1.15 24.81
N LYS A 78 17.53 1.04 25.63
CA LYS A 78 17.52 1.51 27.02
C LYS A 78 18.11 0.44 27.94
#